data_AF-A0A955SQD7-F1
#
_entry.id   AF-A0A955SQD7-F1
#
_cell.length_a   1.000
_cell.length_b   1.000
_cell.length_c   1.000
_cell.angle_alpha   90.00
_cell.angle_beta   90.00
_cell.angle_gamma   90.00
#
_symmetry.space_group_name_H-M   'P 1'
#
loop_
_entity.id
_entity.type
_entity.pdbx_description
1 polymer ?
#
loop_
_entity_poly.entity_id
_entity_poly.type
_entity_poly.pdbx_seq_one_letter_code
_entity_poly.pdbx_strand_id
1 'polypeptide(L)' 'VFRAKTVDISDDSLTIEVTGDSSKLDAMEEMLGKFGIIEMIRSGKLIIARGSLVT' A
#
# COMPACT_ATOMS: atom_id res chain seq x y z
N VAL A 1 -11.34 4.52 4.09
CA VAL A 1 -11.40 3.11 3.63
C VAL A 1 -10.02 2.45 3.65
N PHE A 2 -9.02 2.90 2.86
CA PHE A 2 -7.69 2.26 2.84
C PHE A 2 -6.66 2.78 3.85
N ARG A 3 -6.91 3.92 4.53
CA ARG A 3 -5.92 4.56 5.43
C ARG A 3 -4.54 4.74 4.77
N ALA A 4 -4.55 5.06 3.48
CA ALA A 4 -3.36 5.47 2.76
C ALA A 4 -2.98 6.89 3.15
N LYS A 5 -1.71 7.23 3.01
CA LYS A 5 -1.17 8.56 3.26
C LYS A 5 -0.52 9.08 2.00
N THR A 6 -0.84 10.31 1.63
CA THR A 6 -0.10 11.03 0.60
C THR A 6 1.28 11.39 1.15
N VAL A 7 2.33 10.98 0.44
CA VAL A 7 3.72 11.27 0.81
C VAL A 7 4.35 12.33 -0.08
N ASP A 8 3.84 12.50 -1.30
CA ASP A 8 4.29 13.53 -2.23
C ASP A 8 3.16 13.96 -3.18
N ILE A 9 3.20 15.21 -3.62
CA ILE A 9 2.24 15.82 -4.56
C ILE A 9 3.03 16.65 -5.57
N SER A 10 2.80 16.37 -6.85
CA SER A 10 3.31 17.16 -7.98
C SER A 10 2.14 17.58 -8.88
N ASP A 11 2.41 18.43 -9.87
CA ASP A 11 1.36 18.98 -10.75
C ASP A 11 0.63 17.89 -11.57
N ASP A 12 1.31 16.80 -11.90
CA ASP A 12 0.82 15.72 -12.76
C ASP A 12 0.78 14.34 -12.08
N SER A 13 1.20 14.24 -10.82
CA SER A 13 1.38 12.96 -10.13
C SER A 13 1.19 13.06 -8.61
N LEU A 14 0.82 11.92 -8.03
CA LEU A 14 0.56 11.77 -6.60
C LEU A 14 1.23 10.50 -6.10
N THR A 15 2.08 10.62 -5.08
CA THR A 15 2.68 9.44 -4.44
C THR A 15 1.96 9.16 -3.12
N ILE A 16 1.52 7.91 -2.95
CA ILE A 16 0.79 7.45 -1.77
C ILE A 16 1.44 6.21 -1.17
N GLU A 17 1.51 6.17 0.15
CA GLU A 17 1.93 4.99 0.90
C GLU A 17 0.71 4.33 1.56
N VAL A 18 0.69 2.99 1.58
CA VAL A 18 -0.35 2.22 2.26
C VAL A 18 0.25 0.97 2.88
N THR A 19 -0.22 0.62 4.07
CA THR A 19 0.10 -0.65 4.73
C THR A 19 -1.18 -1.42 4.99
N GLY A 20 -1.13 -2.74 4.79
CA GLY A 20 -2.28 -3.61 4.94
C GLY A 20 -1.97 -5.06 4.60
N ASP A 21 -2.97 -5.92 4.79
CA ASP A 21 -2.96 -7.26 4.21
C ASP A 21 -3.02 -7.21 2.68
N SER A 22 -2.73 -8.36 2.04
CA SER A 22 -2.73 -8.46 0.58
C SER A 22 -4.05 -8.04 -0.04
N SER A 23 -5.19 -8.49 0.50
CA SER A 23 -6.53 -8.17 -0.05
C SER A 23 -6.81 -6.67 -0.11
N LYS A 24 -6.39 -5.93 0.92
CA LYS A 24 -6.55 -4.47 0.98
C LYS A 24 -5.65 -3.77 -0.03
N LEU A 25 -4.42 -4.25 -0.22
CA LEU A 25 -3.50 -3.69 -1.21
C LEU A 25 -3.99 -3.98 -2.63
N ASP A 26 -4.47 -5.19 -2.90
CA ASP A 26 -4.98 -5.61 -4.22
C ASP A 26 -6.21 -4.78 -4.62
N ALA A 27 -7.15 -4.57 -3.70
CA ALA A 27 -8.33 -3.72 -3.94
C ALA A 27 -7.95 -2.24 -4.18
N MET A 28 -6.87 -1.77 -3.57
CA MET A 28 -6.37 -0.41 -3.78
C MET A 28 -5.70 -0.27 -5.15
N GLU A 29 -4.90 -1.26 -5.56
CA GLU A 29 -4.30 -1.34 -6.89
C GLU A 29 -5.37 -1.35 -8.00
N GLU A 30 -6.41 -2.17 -7.87
CA GLU A 30 -7.53 -2.21 -8.83
C GLU A 30 -8.24 -0.85 -8.94
N MET A 31 -8.47 -0.18 -7.81
CA MET A 31 -9.08 1.14 -7.79
C MET A 31 -8.19 2.20 -8.46
N LEU A 32 -6.89 2.16 -8.20
CA LEU A 32 -5.91 3.11 -8.76
C LEU A 32 -5.63 2.87 -10.24
N GLY A 33 -5.82 1.64 -10.73
CA GLY A 33 -5.66 1.30 -12.15
C GLY A 33 -6.50 2.19 -13.08
N LYS A 34 -7.61 2.76 -12.60
CA LYS A 34 -8.44 3.71 -13.36
C LYS A 34 -7.80 5.07 -13.61
N PHE A 35 -6.82 5.45 -12.79
CA PHE A 35 -6.12 6.74 -12.86
C PHE A 35 -4.78 6.63 -13.60
N GLY A 36 -4.30 5.41 -13.84
CA GLY A 36 -2.97 5.15 -14.39
C GLY A 36 -1.91 5.10 -13.29
N ILE A 37 -1.28 3.95 -13.13
CA ILE A 37 -0.17 3.76 -12.18
C ILE A 37 1.13 3.99 -12.95
N ILE A 38 1.82 5.09 -12.64
CA ILE A 38 3.10 5.44 -13.28
C ILE A 38 4.20 4.49 -12.78
N GLU A 39 4.26 4.28 -11.46
CA GLU A 39 5.23 3.42 -10.80
C GLU A 39 4.60 2.74 -9.57
N MET A 40 5.04 1.52 -9.26
CA MET A 40 4.64 0.80 -8.06
C MET A 40 5.82 0.08 -7.41
N ILE A 41 5.97 0.28 -6.10
CA ILE A 41 6.88 -0.49 -5.26
C ILE A 41 6.05 -1.16 -4.17
N ARG A 42 6.07 -2.49 -4.12
CA ARG A 42 5.32 -3.28 -3.15
C ARG A 42 6.26 -4.26 -2.44
N SER A 43 6.32 -4.15 -1.11
CA SER A 43 6.96 -5.18 -0.30
C SER A 43 6.14 -6.47 -0.35
N GLY A 44 6.81 -7.62 -0.31
CA GLY A 44 6.16 -8.90 -0.02
C GLY A 44 5.52 -8.93 1.37
N LYS A 45 4.92 -10.07 1.75
CA LYS A 45 4.39 -10.25 3.10
C LYS A 45 5.54 -10.21 4.12
N LEU A 46 5.50 -9.23 5.01
CA LEU A 46 6.40 -9.12 6.15
C LEU A 46 5.66 -9.62 7.39
N ILE A 47 6.22 -10.62 8.06
CA ILE A 47 5.60 -11.29 9.20
C ILE A 47 6.51 -11.13 10.40
N ILE A 48 5.94 -10.66 11.52
CA ILE A 48 6.62 -10.59 12.81
C ILE A 48 5.69 -11.23 13.82
N ALA A 49 6.21 -12.23 14.55
CA ALA A 49 5.48 -12.85 15.65
C ALA A 49 5.13 -11.79 16.69
N ARG A 50 3.87 -11.79 17.16
CA ARG A 50 3.40 -10.83 18.17
C ARG A 50 3.37 -11.48 19.55
N GLY A 51 3.86 -10.76 20.56
CA GLY A 51 3.85 -11.22 21.95
C GLY A 51 4.78 -12.40 22.20
N SER A 52 4.53 -13.14 23.29
CA SER A 52 5.36 -14.28 23.73
C SER A 52 5.18 -15.55 22.90
N LEU A 53 4.58 -15.47 21.70
CA LEU A 53 4.49 -16.60 20.76
C LEU A 53 5.86 -16.95 20.11
N VAL A 54 6.93 -16.36 20.63
CA VAL A 54 8.32 -16.73 20.34
C VAL A 54 8.85 -17.46 21.56
N THR A 55 8.39 -18.69 21.78
CA THR A 55 9.01 -19.67 22.68
C THR A 55 8.80 -21.05 22.10
#